data_AF-A0A9P6T284-F1
#
_entry.id   AF-A0A9P6T284-F1
#
_cell.length_a   1.000
_cell.length_b   1.000
_cell.length_c   1.000
_cell.angle_alpha   90.00
_cell.angle_beta   90.00
_cell.angle_gamma   90.00
#
_symmetry.space_group_name_H-M   'P 1'
#
loop_
_entity.id
_entity.type
_entity.pdbx_description
1 polymer ?
#
loop_
_entity_poly.entity_id
_entity_poly.type
_entity_poly.pdbx_seq_one_letter_code
_entity_poly.pdbx_strand_id
1 'polypeptide(L)'
;MFRTHPLDLHEIRSRIAGYLGLKDLVSCALVSRDWNDSFTLSLYNSVVASGHGPSMESIEKNKHLIQSMKIQRSAYKKLSLASSQGKVISSIMDKSIIVTLDLNGNSIGPNGAQVLSESLRTNSTLTTLDLSYNLVEDDGAQALSEALKVNSTLTTLDLRDNKIGENGAGALSEALKINSALTNLDLGNNSVGPHGAQSLSEALKTNLTLTTLKLNGNTIGDDGTQALSETLQANRTLTILDLTYNSIEDDGAQALSDALKTNLSLTTLDLCDNSIGDNGTQALSEALKTNPTLTILYLSYNSIGINGAQVLSEALKTNRTLTFLDLRNCSIGHNGAQMLSEGLKTNRTLTTLNLCDNKIGDNGAQALSEALKANWILTTLDLGVNSIGPNGTQELSEALKINSTLTTLNLYESSIGDYGAYVLSGSLKTNRILTTLNLGYNSIEDDGVQALFEALKANSTLTTLDLCNNLIGDNGVRALPDALKTNRTLITLDLHGNPIGCMGEEAIRQALQATECNIKF
;
A
#
# COMPACT_ATOMS: atom_id res chain seq x y z
N MET A 1 -6.69 -13.17 -35.17
CA MET A 1 -6.82 -11.83 -35.78
C MET A 1 -6.01 -10.87 -34.93
N PHE A 2 -4.86 -10.43 -35.42
CA PHE A 2 -3.86 -9.68 -34.64
C PHE A 2 -4.40 -8.28 -34.30
N ARG A 3 -4.49 -7.94 -33.01
CA ARG A 3 -4.77 -6.56 -32.56
C ARG A 3 -3.45 -5.79 -32.62
N THR A 4 -3.23 -5.06 -33.69
CA THR A 4 -2.04 -4.20 -33.90
C THR A 4 -2.19 -2.91 -33.11
N HIS A 5 -1.12 -2.49 -32.42
CA HIS A 5 -1.13 -1.27 -31.59
C HIS A 5 -1.19 -0.02 -32.48
N PRO A 6 -1.84 1.09 -32.06
CA PRO A 6 -1.92 2.33 -32.87
C PRO A 6 -0.56 2.92 -33.30
N LEU A 7 0.50 2.60 -32.57
CA LEU A 7 1.88 2.98 -32.92
C LEU A 7 2.45 2.16 -34.09
N ASP A 8 2.08 0.87 -34.20
CA ASP A 8 2.49 0.00 -35.31
C ASP A 8 1.76 0.36 -36.62
N LEU A 9 0.70 1.18 -36.55
CA LEU A 9 -0.08 1.59 -37.71
C LEU A 9 0.78 2.25 -38.78
N HIS A 10 1.83 3.01 -38.45
CA HIS A 10 2.68 3.62 -39.49
C HIS A 10 3.48 2.58 -40.28
N GLU A 11 4.02 1.55 -39.62
CA GLU A 11 4.77 0.47 -40.25
C GLU A 11 3.84 -0.45 -41.06
N ILE A 12 2.63 -0.68 -40.54
CA ILE A 12 1.56 -1.40 -41.23
C ILE A 12 1.04 -0.61 -42.44
N ARG A 13 0.88 0.72 -42.33
CA ARG A 13 0.48 1.64 -43.41
C ARG A 13 1.47 1.56 -44.58
N SER A 14 2.78 1.56 -44.30
CA SER A 14 3.83 1.41 -45.32
C SER A 14 3.79 0.05 -46.03
N ARG A 15 3.56 -1.04 -45.28
CA ARG A 15 3.41 -2.39 -45.85
C ARG A 15 2.12 -2.56 -46.67
N ILE A 16 0.99 -2.02 -46.20
CA ILE A 16 -0.31 -2.07 -46.90
C ILE A 16 -0.27 -1.22 -48.17
N ALA A 17 0.32 -0.02 -48.14
CA ALA A 17 0.50 0.83 -49.32
C ALA A 17 1.34 0.13 -50.41
N GLY A 18 2.40 -0.57 -50.00
CA GLY A 18 3.18 -1.44 -50.89
C GLY A 18 2.37 -2.60 -51.48
N TYR A 19 1.48 -3.21 -50.70
CA TYR A 19 0.65 -4.35 -51.13
C TYR A 19 -0.53 -3.94 -52.05
N LEU A 20 -1.06 -2.72 -51.88
CA LEU A 20 -2.16 -2.17 -52.67
C LEU A 20 -1.71 -1.45 -53.96
N GLY A 21 -0.40 -1.36 -54.22
CA GLY A 21 0.14 -0.78 -55.46
C GLY A 21 -0.09 0.73 -55.63
N LEU A 22 -0.41 1.44 -54.54
CA LEU A 22 -0.65 2.87 -54.53
C LEU A 22 0.71 3.60 -54.52
N LYS A 23 1.02 4.32 -55.60
CA LYS A 23 2.37 4.87 -55.86
C LYS A 23 2.54 6.35 -55.53
N ASP A 24 1.49 7.06 -55.14
CA ASP A 24 1.57 8.49 -54.81
C ASP A 24 1.29 8.77 -53.32
N LEU A 25 2.05 9.72 -52.77
CA LEU A 25 2.03 10.08 -51.36
C LEU A 25 0.69 10.68 -50.91
N VAL A 26 -0.08 11.27 -51.82
CA VAL A 26 -1.34 11.98 -51.51
C VAL A 26 -2.45 10.98 -51.22
N SER A 27 -2.48 9.87 -51.96
CA SER A 27 -3.41 8.75 -51.73
C SER A 27 -3.16 8.01 -50.41
N CYS A 28 -1.89 7.90 -49.97
CA CYS A 28 -1.54 7.33 -48.66
C CYS A 28 -1.89 8.28 -47.49
N ALA A 29 -1.80 9.59 -47.71
CA ALA A 29 -2.08 10.61 -46.70
C ALA A 29 -3.58 10.71 -46.36
N LEU A 30 -4.48 10.47 -47.33
CA LEU A 30 -5.94 10.52 -47.11
C LEU A 30 -6.44 9.38 -46.22
N VAL A 31 -5.94 8.15 -46.41
CA VAL A 31 -6.22 7.01 -45.50
C VAL A 31 -5.64 7.26 -44.10
N SER A 32 -4.51 7.96 -44.02
CA SER A 32 -3.89 8.32 -42.75
C SER A 32 -4.61 9.44 -41.99
N ARG A 33 -5.33 10.34 -42.69
CA ARG A 33 -6.04 11.47 -42.06
C ARG A 33 -7.32 11.00 -41.36
N ASP A 34 -8.12 10.19 -42.06
CA ASP A 34 -9.37 9.65 -41.49
C ASP A 34 -9.11 8.65 -40.35
N TRP A 35 -7.94 7.98 -40.31
CA TRP A 35 -7.54 7.10 -39.20
C TRP A 35 -6.85 7.81 -38.04
N ASN A 36 -6.10 8.89 -38.27
CA ASN A 36 -5.47 9.64 -37.17
C ASN A 36 -6.51 10.41 -36.34
N ASP A 37 -7.58 10.93 -36.96
CA ASP A 37 -8.65 11.64 -36.24
C ASP A 37 -9.56 10.70 -35.43
N SER A 38 -9.44 9.39 -35.66
CA SER A 38 -10.28 8.33 -35.05
C SER A 38 -9.64 7.63 -33.84
N PHE A 39 -8.34 7.80 -33.60
CA PHE A 39 -7.64 7.22 -32.45
C PHE A 39 -7.32 8.29 -31.43
N THR A 40 -7.96 8.20 -30.26
CA THR A 40 -7.97 9.23 -29.22
C THR A 40 -6.57 9.54 -28.70
N LEU A 41 -6.27 10.84 -28.50
CA LEU A 41 -5.06 11.35 -27.83
C LEU A 41 -4.74 10.61 -26.51
N SER A 42 -5.78 10.13 -25.82
CA SER A 42 -5.69 9.35 -24.60
C SER A 42 -4.92 8.03 -24.73
N LEU A 43 -4.86 7.41 -25.91
CA LEU A 43 -4.15 6.16 -26.16
C LEU A 43 -2.63 6.33 -26.25
N TYR A 44 -2.15 7.55 -26.50
CA TYR A 44 -0.72 7.87 -26.55
C TYR A 44 -0.17 8.41 -25.24
N ASN A 45 -1.04 8.90 -24.34
CA ASN A 45 -0.62 9.45 -23.05
C ASN A 45 0.13 8.44 -22.18
N SER A 46 -0.27 7.15 -22.20
CA SER A 46 0.41 6.08 -21.48
C SER A 46 0.69 4.89 -22.39
N VAL A 47 1.97 4.57 -22.58
CA VAL A 47 2.42 3.52 -23.49
C VAL A 47 3.23 2.47 -22.74
N VAL A 48 2.92 1.19 -22.99
CA VAL A 48 3.67 0.04 -22.46
C VAL A 48 4.42 -0.66 -23.59
N ALA A 49 5.74 -0.57 -23.59
CA ALA A 49 6.61 -1.31 -24.49
C ALA A 49 6.77 -2.74 -23.96
N SER A 50 6.22 -3.72 -24.67
CA SER A 50 6.28 -5.14 -24.32
C SER A 50 6.70 -6.00 -25.51
N GLY A 51 6.96 -7.29 -25.27
CA GLY A 51 7.32 -8.24 -26.32
C GLY A 51 6.29 -8.37 -27.46
N HIS A 52 5.03 -7.98 -27.24
CA HIS A 52 3.96 -7.96 -28.24
C HIS A 52 3.41 -6.54 -28.49
N GLY A 53 4.05 -5.54 -27.89
CA GLY A 53 3.67 -4.13 -28.00
C GLY A 53 4.48 -3.39 -29.06
N PRO A 54 4.40 -2.05 -29.08
CA PRO A 54 5.06 -1.23 -30.07
C PRO A 54 6.58 -1.42 -30.06
N SER A 55 7.19 -1.42 -31.24
CA SER A 55 8.65 -1.49 -31.37
C SER A 55 9.32 -0.26 -30.77
N MET A 56 10.56 -0.41 -30.28
CA MET A 56 11.31 0.72 -29.72
C MET A 56 11.55 1.83 -30.76
N GLU A 57 11.74 1.48 -32.03
CA GLU A 57 11.87 2.46 -33.11
C GLU A 57 10.57 3.25 -33.31
N SER A 58 9.41 2.57 -33.22
CA SER A 58 8.12 3.26 -33.28
C SER A 58 7.92 4.19 -32.08
N ILE A 59 8.35 3.79 -30.89
CA ILE A 59 8.25 4.62 -29.69
C ILE A 59 9.15 5.85 -29.83
N GLU A 60 10.40 5.67 -30.26
CA GLU A 60 11.34 6.76 -30.47
C GLU A 60 10.80 7.80 -31.47
N LYS A 61 10.17 7.37 -32.57
CA LYS A 61 9.53 8.28 -33.55
C LYS A 61 8.34 9.05 -32.97
N ASN A 62 7.61 8.46 -32.03
CA ASN A 62 6.37 9.02 -31.48
C ASN A 62 6.51 9.55 -30.04
N LYS A 63 7.73 9.66 -29.50
CA LYS A 63 8.00 10.13 -28.12
C LYS A 63 7.47 11.55 -27.80
N HIS A 64 7.13 12.32 -28.83
CA HIS A 64 6.48 13.62 -28.71
C HIS A 64 4.98 13.55 -28.36
N LEU A 65 4.39 12.36 -28.34
CA LEU A 65 2.99 12.12 -27.97
C LEU A 65 2.85 11.35 -26.65
N ILE A 66 3.96 10.92 -26.04
CA ILE A 66 3.98 9.99 -24.91
C ILE A 66 4.37 10.73 -23.64
N GLN A 67 3.46 10.77 -22.65
CA GLN A 67 3.72 11.40 -21.36
C GLN A 67 4.15 10.38 -20.29
N SER A 68 3.58 9.17 -20.33
CA SER A 68 3.89 8.07 -19.42
C SER A 68 4.33 6.87 -20.22
N MET A 69 5.47 6.30 -19.86
CA MET A 69 6.06 5.18 -20.58
C MET A 69 6.54 4.10 -19.61
N LYS A 70 6.12 2.86 -19.87
CA LYS A 70 6.65 1.67 -19.19
C LYS A 70 7.41 0.80 -20.20
N ILE A 71 8.66 0.48 -19.91
CA ILE A 71 9.44 -0.49 -20.68
C ILE A 71 9.48 -1.80 -19.91
N GLN A 72 8.85 -2.83 -20.43
CA GLN A 72 8.95 -4.17 -19.86
C GLN A 72 10.23 -4.88 -20.32
N ARG A 73 10.72 -5.77 -19.46
CA ARG A 73 11.88 -6.64 -19.72
C ARG A 73 11.79 -7.38 -21.06
N SER A 74 10.59 -7.76 -21.48
CA SER A 74 10.34 -8.46 -22.74
C SER A 74 10.63 -7.61 -23.98
N ALA A 75 10.41 -6.29 -23.92
CA ALA A 75 10.81 -5.35 -24.97
C ALA A 75 12.29 -4.96 -24.84
N TYR A 76 12.74 -4.71 -23.61
CA TYR A 76 14.11 -4.30 -23.33
C TYR A 76 15.15 -5.33 -23.81
N LYS A 77 14.91 -6.62 -23.55
CA LYS A 77 15.79 -7.73 -23.97
C LYS A 77 15.91 -7.91 -25.48
N LYS A 78 14.95 -7.42 -26.29
CA LYS A 78 15.02 -7.52 -27.76
C LYS A 78 16.08 -6.60 -28.36
N LEU A 79 16.55 -5.61 -27.59
CA LEU A 79 17.66 -4.76 -27.99
C LEU A 79 18.94 -5.60 -27.93
N SER A 80 19.50 -5.88 -29.11
CA SER A 80 20.44 -6.99 -29.34
C SER A 80 21.78 -6.94 -28.57
N LEU A 81 22.10 -5.82 -27.88
CA LEU A 81 23.31 -5.64 -27.06
C LEU A 81 23.06 -4.67 -25.88
N ALA A 82 23.76 -4.88 -24.75
CA ALA A 82 23.68 -4.01 -23.57
C ALA A 82 24.08 -2.54 -23.85
N SER A 83 25.04 -2.32 -24.75
CA SER A 83 25.45 -0.97 -25.19
C SER A 83 24.40 -0.27 -26.06
N SER A 84 23.52 -1.04 -26.71
CA SER A 84 22.37 -0.51 -27.46
C SER A 84 21.20 -0.18 -26.55
N GLN A 85 21.04 -0.93 -25.45
CA GLN A 85 19.94 -0.77 -24.51
C GLN A 85 19.94 0.60 -23.82
N GLY A 86 21.06 1.01 -23.24
CA GLY A 86 21.19 2.35 -22.63
C GLY A 86 21.01 3.49 -23.64
N LYS A 87 21.53 3.33 -24.86
CA LYS A 87 21.40 4.32 -25.93
C LYS A 87 19.96 4.52 -26.40
N VAL A 88 19.19 3.44 -26.47
CA VAL A 88 17.76 3.52 -26.85
C VAL A 88 16.98 4.26 -25.78
N ILE A 89 17.21 3.98 -24.49
CA ILE A 89 16.56 4.75 -23.42
C ILE A 89 16.98 6.22 -23.48
N SER A 90 18.28 6.49 -23.67
CA SER A 90 18.79 7.85 -23.84
C SER A 90 18.09 8.60 -24.99
N SER A 91 17.93 7.95 -26.15
CA SER A 91 17.21 8.54 -27.27
C SER A 91 15.71 8.74 -26.97
N ILE A 92 15.08 7.81 -26.24
CA ILE A 92 13.69 7.96 -25.82
C ILE A 92 13.53 9.17 -24.89
N MET A 93 14.48 9.41 -23.97
CA MET A 93 14.45 10.55 -23.07
C MET A 93 14.76 11.88 -23.77
N ASP A 94 15.66 11.88 -24.75
CA ASP A 94 16.08 13.09 -25.46
C ASP A 94 14.89 13.76 -26.18
N LYS A 95 14.68 15.06 -25.93
CA LYS A 95 13.61 15.87 -26.55
C LYS A 95 12.22 15.23 -26.50
N SER A 96 11.95 14.45 -25.46
CA SER A 96 10.63 13.86 -25.23
C SER A 96 9.76 14.78 -24.39
N ILE A 97 8.45 14.50 -24.37
CA ILE A 97 7.52 15.10 -23.40
C ILE A 97 7.19 14.10 -22.27
N ILE A 98 8.04 13.08 -22.09
CA ILE A 98 7.82 12.03 -21.11
C ILE A 98 8.03 12.64 -19.72
N VAL A 99 7.01 12.48 -18.89
CA VAL A 99 6.90 12.93 -17.50
C VAL A 99 7.14 11.75 -16.55
N THR A 100 6.70 10.56 -16.94
CA THR A 100 6.86 9.33 -16.15
C THR A 100 7.53 8.24 -16.98
N LEU A 101 8.61 7.69 -16.47
CA LEU A 101 9.34 6.59 -17.08
C LEU A 101 9.51 5.43 -16.08
N ASP A 102 8.88 4.31 -16.39
CA ASP A 102 8.96 3.07 -15.64
C ASP A 102 9.88 2.08 -16.38
N LEU A 103 11.00 1.77 -15.74
CA LEU A 103 12.00 0.82 -16.20
C LEU A 103 12.17 -0.36 -15.24
N ASN A 104 11.17 -0.66 -14.39
CA ASN A 104 11.24 -1.71 -13.40
C ASN A 104 11.66 -3.07 -14.00
N GLY A 105 12.57 -3.77 -13.32
CA GLY A 105 12.87 -5.17 -13.62
C GLY A 105 13.61 -5.42 -14.95
N ASN A 106 14.30 -4.41 -15.50
CA ASN A 106 14.97 -4.48 -16.80
C ASN A 106 16.43 -4.96 -16.75
N SER A 107 16.99 -5.16 -15.56
CA SER A 107 18.40 -5.54 -15.38
C SER A 107 19.36 -4.54 -16.08
N ILE A 108 19.11 -3.24 -15.90
CA ILE A 108 19.88 -2.15 -16.54
C ILE A 108 21.38 -2.20 -16.17
N GLY A 109 21.71 -2.56 -14.93
CA GLY A 109 23.08 -2.61 -14.43
C GLY A 109 23.69 -1.21 -14.21
N PRO A 110 24.89 -1.14 -13.60
CA PRO A 110 25.58 0.12 -13.34
C PRO A 110 25.92 0.90 -14.64
N ASN A 111 26.38 0.20 -15.68
CA ASN A 111 26.69 0.82 -16.98
C ASN A 111 25.46 1.42 -17.67
N GLY A 112 24.30 0.74 -17.58
CA GLY A 112 23.07 1.27 -18.15
C GLY A 112 22.56 2.48 -17.37
N ALA A 113 22.69 2.45 -16.04
CA ALA A 113 22.37 3.58 -15.17
C ALA A 113 23.27 4.79 -15.47
N GLN A 114 24.54 4.57 -15.79
CA GLN A 114 25.44 5.64 -16.22
C GLN A 114 24.95 6.34 -17.49
N VAL A 115 24.60 5.59 -18.54
CA VAL A 115 24.07 6.16 -19.80
C VAL A 115 22.74 6.88 -19.57
N LEU A 116 21.89 6.35 -18.71
CA LEU A 116 20.63 6.98 -18.31
C LEU A 116 20.89 8.32 -17.61
N SER A 117 21.88 8.35 -16.71
CA SER A 117 22.25 9.54 -15.94
C SER A 117 22.73 10.68 -16.85
N GLU A 118 23.49 10.37 -17.90
CA GLU A 118 23.89 11.37 -18.91
C GLU A 118 22.69 12.04 -19.56
N SER A 119 21.62 11.29 -19.82
CA SER A 119 20.38 11.79 -20.42
C SER A 119 19.53 12.57 -19.41
N LEU A 120 19.53 12.14 -18.16
CA LEU A 120 18.78 12.79 -17.08
C LEU A 120 19.31 14.20 -16.77
N ARG A 121 20.62 14.43 -16.93
CA ARG A 121 21.24 15.76 -16.72
C ARG A 121 20.63 16.87 -17.56
N THR A 122 20.24 16.57 -18.79
CA THR A 122 19.70 17.55 -19.75
C THR A 122 18.20 17.42 -19.93
N ASN A 123 17.59 16.35 -19.40
CA ASN A 123 16.15 16.18 -19.44
C ASN A 123 15.45 17.22 -18.55
N SER A 124 14.40 17.82 -19.09
CA SER A 124 13.63 18.90 -18.45
C SER A 124 12.14 18.61 -18.34
N THR A 125 11.73 17.35 -18.57
CA THR A 125 10.31 16.95 -18.59
C THR A 125 10.00 15.84 -17.60
N LEU A 126 10.97 14.96 -17.33
CA LEU A 126 10.78 13.79 -16.50
C LEU A 126 10.71 14.21 -15.03
N THR A 127 9.58 13.88 -14.40
CA THR A 127 9.32 14.11 -12.98
C THR A 127 9.34 12.82 -12.17
N THR A 128 9.06 11.68 -12.81
CA THR A 128 9.00 10.37 -12.14
C THR A 128 9.82 9.33 -12.89
N LEU A 129 10.76 8.70 -12.19
CA LEU A 129 11.61 7.64 -12.71
C LEU A 129 11.56 6.42 -11.79
N ASP A 130 11.10 5.29 -12.31
CA ASP A 130 11.15 4.00 -11.61
C ASP A 130 12.28 3.14 -12.21
N LEU A 131 13.30 2.92 -11.39
CA LEU A 131 14.45 2.07 -11.65
C LEU A 131 14.50 0.86 -10.72
N SER A 132 13.41 0.51 -10.04
CA SER A 132 13.41 -0.62 -9.12
C SER A 132 13.76 -1.96 -9.82
N TYR A 133 14.41 -2.88 -9.09
CA TYR A 133 14.82 -4.21 -9.60
C TYR A 133 15.75 -4.17 -10.83
N ASN A 134 16.74 -3.26 -10.86
CA ASN A 134 17.61 -3.07 -12.03
C ASN A 134 19.09 -3.36 -11.82
N LEU A 135 19.51 -3.76 -10.61
CA LEU A 135 20.92 -3.99 -10.29
C LEU A 135 21.77 -2.74 -10.58
N VAL A 136 21.27 -1.56 -10.20
CA VAL A 136 21.99 -0.30 -10.40
C VAL A 136 23.35 -0.32 -9.68
N GLU A 137 23.43 -0.94 -8.50
CA GLU A 137 24.64 -1.05 -7.67
C GLU A 137 25.23 0.34 -7.30
N ASP A 138 26.33 0.36 -6.56
CA ASP A 138 26.95 1.62 -6.09
C ASP A 138 27.42 2.52 -7.23
N ASP A 139 28.04 1.94 -8.28
CA ASP A 139 28.55 2.69 -9.43
C ASP A 139 27.42 3.37 -10.22
N GLY A 140 26.28 2.69 -10.38
CA GLY A 140 25.11 3.27 -11.03
C GLY A 140 24.45 4.34 -10.17
N ALA A 141 24.40 4.15 -8.84
CA ALA A 141 23.90 5.14 -7.91
C ALA A 141 24.77 6.41 -7.90
N GLN A 142 26.11 6.25 -7.98
CA GLN A 142 27.04 7.36 -8.14
C GLN A 142 26.75 8.16 -9.41
N ALA A 143 26.53 7.49 -10.55
CA ALA A 143 26.21 8.17 -11.80
C ALA A 143 24.88 8.95 -11.72
N LEU A 144 23.85 8.33 -11.13
CA LEU A 144 22.55 8.98 -10.92
C LEU A 144 22.67 10.19 -10.02
N SER A 145 23.45 10.07 -8.94
CA SER A 145 23.72 11.16 -8.00
C SER A 145 24.31 12.38 -8.69
N GLU A 146 25.29 12.15 -9.57
CA GLU A 146 25.91 13.23 -10.34
C GLU A 146 24.92 13.90 -11.32
N ALA A 147 23.94 13.17 -11.84
CA ALA A 147 22.86 13.73 -12.65
C ALA A 147 21.85 14.53 -11.80
N LEU A 148 21.48 14.03 -10.63
CA LEU A 148 20.55 14.67 -9.69
C LEU A 148 21.09 16.01 -9.17
N LYS A 149 22.41 16.18 -9.05
CA LYS A 149 23.01 17.48 -8.65
C LYS A 149 22.64 18.64 -9.58
N VAL A 150 22.33 18.36 -10.85
CA VAL A 150 22.00 19.37 -11.87
C VAL A 150 20.55 19.28 -12.37
N ASN A 151 19.93 18.10 -12.30
CA ASN A 151 18.56 17.93 -12.71
C ASN A 151 17.61 18.59 -11.68
N SER A 152 16.73 19.45 -12.19
CA SER A 152 15.78 20.22 -11.38
C SER A 152 14.32 19.85 -11.64
N THR A 153 14.06 18.75 -12.35
CA THR A 153 12.70 18.35 -12.76
C THR A 153 12.24 17.05 -12.12
N LEU A 154 13.17 16.15 -11.79
CA LEU A 154 12.84 14.86 -11.19
C LEU A 154 12.42 15.05 -9.73
N THR A 155 11.14 14.78 -9.45
CA THR A 155 10.54 14.89 -8.12
C THR A 155 10.43 13.54 -7.43
N THR A 156 10.36 12.44 -8.20
CA THR A 156 10.18 11.09 -7.68
C THR A 156 11.16 10.12 -8.32
N LEU A 157 11.92 9.43 -7.47
CA LEU A 157 12.89 8.42 -7.87
C LEU A 157 12.69 7.14 -7.05
N ASP A 158 12.38 6.03 -7.72
CA ASP A 158 12.30 4.69 -7.13
C ASP A 158 13.54 3.88 -7.51
N LEU A 159 14.32 3.51 -6.50
CA LEU A 159 15.54 2.72 -6.59
C LEU A 159 15.44 1.43 -5.76
N ARG A 160 14.24 0.91 -5.49
CA ARG A 160 14.10 -0.33 -4.71
C ARG A 160 14.81 -1.52 -5.33
N ASP A 161 15.30 -2.45 -4.50
CA ASP A 161 15.85 -3.73 -4.96
C ASP A 161 16.99 -3.55 -6.01
N ASN A 162 17.94 -2.66 -5.76
CA ASN A 162 19.03 -2.33 -6.69
C ASN A 162 20.44 -2.67 -6.20
N LYS A 163 20.57 -3.29 -5.02
CA LYS A 163 21.85 -3.59 -4.39
C LYS A 163 22.73 -2.35 -4.18
N ILE A 164 22.11 -1.21 -3.88
CA ILE A 164 22.82 0.01 -3.50
C ILE A 164 23.34 -0.19 -2.08
N GLY A 165 24.65 -0.17 -1.91
CA GLY A 165 25.35 -0.25 -0.64
C GLY A 165 25.52 1.11 0.04
N GLU A 166 26.30 1.14 1.11
CA GLU A 166 26.59 2.37 1.86
C GLU A 166 27.26 3.44 0.97
N ASN A 167 28.12 3.06 0.02
CA ASN A 167 28.80 4.00 -0.88
C ASN A 167 27.81 4.67 -1.85
N GLY A 168 26.93 3.89 -2.48
CA GLY A 168 25.91 4.43 -3.37
C GLY A 168 24.90 5.31 -2.62
N ALA A 169 24.55 4.96 -1.39
CA ALA A 169 23.74 5.80 -0.50
C ALA A 169 24.47 7.11 -0.15
N GLY A 170 25.76 7.05 0.14
CA GLY A 170 26.62 8.23 0.35
C GLY A 170 26.63 9.16 -0.87
N ALA A 171 26.75 8.60 -2.07
CA ALA A 171 26.69 9.38 -3.31
C ALA A 171 25.35 10.10 -3.48
N LEU A 172 24.24 9.39 -3.24
CA LEU A 172 22.88 9.97 -3.32
C LEU A 172 22.70 11.07 -2.28
N SER A 173 23.27 10.89 -1.10
CA SER A 173 23.27 11.89 -0.03
C SER A 173 23.96 13.20 -0.46
N GLU A 174 25.12 13.10 -1.12
CA GLU A 174 25.80 14.27 -1.68
C GLU A 174 24.98 14.97 -2.77
N ALA A 175 24.20 14.22 -3.54
CA ALA A 175 23.25 14.83 -4.49
C ALA A 175 22.10 15.55 -3.77
N LEU A 176 21.53 14.95 -2.73
CA LEU A 176 20.43 15.52 -1.95
C LEU A 176 20.81 16.83 -1.23
N LYS A 177 22.08 17.00 -0.84
CA LYS A 177 22.57 18.27 -0.25
C LYS A 177 22.38 19.47 -1.19
N ILE A 178 22.39 19.24 -2.51
CA ILE A 178 22.34 20.27 -3.55
C ILE A 178 20.99 20.29 -4.28
N ASN A 179 20.41 19.12 -4.51
CA ASN A 179 19.17 18.97 -5.26
C ASN A 179 18.00 19.60 -4.48
N SER A 180 17.20 20.39 -5.20
CA SER A 180 16.03 21.12 -4.68
C SER A 180 14.74 20.79 -5.45
N ALA A 181 14.71 19.65 -6.13
CA ALA A 181 13.55 19.21 -6.91
C ALA A 181 12.96 17.90 -6.36
N LEU A 182 13.81 16.99 -5.87
CA LEU A 182 13.39 15.68 -5.41
C LEU A 182 12.60 15.80 -4.11
N THR A 183 11.38 15.27 -4.13
CA THR A 183 10.44 15.24 -2.99
C THR A 183 10.25 13.81 -2.46
N ASN A 184 10.43 12.81 -3.33
CA ASN A 184 10.20 11.40 -3.02
C ASN A 184 11.39 10.56 -3.46
N LEU A 185 12.03 9.89 -2.51
CA LEU A 185 13.11 8.93 -2.75
C LEU A 185 12.76 7.60 -2.10
N ASP A 186 12.73 6.54 -2.91
CA ASP A 186 12.54 5.17 -2.44
C ASP A 186 13.83 4.36 -2.63
N LEU A 187 14.42 3.94 -1.51
CA LEU A 187 15.63 3.12 -1.44
C LEU A 187 15.35 1.75 -0.79
N GLY A 188 14.10 1.31 -0.74
CA GLY A 188 13.73 0.04 -0.11
C GLY A 188 14.46 -1.19 -0.65
N ASN A 189 14.69 -2.20 0.17
CA ASN A 189 15.35 -3.46 -0.17
C ASN A 189 16.73 -3.27 -0.84
N ASN A 190 17.56 -2.40 -0.26
CA ASN A 190 18.95 -2.21 -0.67
C ASN A 190 19.88 -2.62 0.49
N SER A 191 21.12 -2.16 0.47
CA SER A 191 22.11 -2.43 1.51
C SER A 191 22.68 -1.10 2.04
N VAL A 192 21.80 -0.11 2.25
CA VAL A 192 22.18 1.24 2.69
C VAL A 192 22.98 1.21 3.99
N GLY A 193 22.62 0.31 4.93
CA GLY A 193 23.35 0.11 6.18
C GLY A 193 23.37 1.34 7.11
N PRO A 194 24.02 1.23 8.27
CA PRO A 194 24.13 2.33 9.22
C PRO A 194 24.91 3.53 8.66
N HIS A 195 26.01 3.33 7.93
CA HIS A 195 26.80 4.46 7.41
C HIS A 195 26.11 5.17 6.24
N GLY A 196 25.37 4.44 5.40
CA GLY A 196 24.54 5.07 4.37
C GLY A 196 23.40 5.87 4.98
N ALA A 197 22.77 5.36 6.04
CA ALA A 197 21.75 6.10 6.80
C ALA A 197 22.33 7.36 7.47
N GLN A 198 23.54 7.29 8.01
CA GLN A 198 24.27 8.45 8.51
C GLN A 198 24.50 9.50 7.41
N SER A 199 24.93 9.07 6.23
CA SER A 199 25.14 9.98 5.08
C SER A 199 23.83 10.66 4.66
N LEU A 200 22.73 9.88 4.59
CA LEU A 200 21.40 10.41 4.26
C LEU A 200 20.94 11.41 5.32
N SER A 201 21.18 11.10 6.60
CA SER A 201 20.91 12.01 7.71
C SER A 201 21.64 13.34 7.54
N GLU A 202 22.93 13.33 7.21
CA GLU A 202 23.67 14.57 6.96
C GLU A 202 23.09 15.39 5.81
N ALA A 203 22.62 14.74 4.75
CA ALA A 203 21.97 15.43 3.63
C ALA A 203 20.63 16.07 4.04
N LEU A 204 19.84 15.37 4.85
CA LEU A 204 18.55 15.84 5.35
C LEU A 204 18.64 17.04 6.31
N LYS A 205 19.82 17.34 6.87
CA LYS A 205 20.05 18.55 7.67
C LYS A 205 19.90 19.83 6.83
N THR A 206 20.25 19.77 5.54
CA THR A 206 20.23 20.92 4.63
C THR A 206 19.20 20.80 3.52
N ASN A 207 18.75 19.58 3.18
CA ASN A 207 17.74 19.39 2.18
C ASN A 207 16.37 19.85 2.70
N LEU A 208 15.73 20.75 1.95
CA LEU A 208 14.44 21.36 2.30
C LEU A 208 13.31 20.94 1.34
N THR A 209 13.51 19.91 0.53
CA THR A 209 12.52 19.51 -0.49
C THR A 209 12.02 18.09 -0.32
N LEU A 210 12.82 17.19 0.26
CA LEU A 210 12.43 15.81 0.46
C LEU A 210 11.33 15.72 1.52
N THR A 211 10.17 15.22 1.11
CA THR A 211 8.98 15.02 1.95
C THR A 211 8.75 13.55 2.27
N THR A 212 9.26 12.65 1.45
CA THR A 212 9.11 11.20 1.60
C THR A 212 10.44 10.49 1.37
N LEU A 213 10.87 9.75 2.39
CA LEU A 213 12.04 8.88 2.33
C LEU A 213 11.64 7.47 2.76
N LYS A 214 11.85 6.51 1.86
CA LYS A 214 11.60 5.09 2.15
C LYS A 214 12.90 4.32 2.18
N LEU A 215 13.10 3.63 3.28
CA LEU A 215 14.33 2.89 3.61
C LEU A 215 14.01 1.48 4.09
N ASN A 216 12.82 0.95 3.79
CA ASN A 216 12.43 -0.39 4.22
C ASN A 216 13.46 -1.45 3.78
N GLY A 217 13.81 -2.43 4.61
CA GLY A 217 14.70 -3.53 4.18
C GLY A 217 16.14 -3.12 3.87
N ASN A 218 16.78 -2.29 4.72
CA ASN A 218 18.13 -1.77 4.49
C ASN A 218 19.14 -2.07 5.59
N THR A 219 18.77 -2.88 6.60
CA THR A 219 19.64 -3.24 7.73
C THR A 219 20.28 -2.02 8.41
N ILE A 220 19.50 -0.96 8.60
CA ILE A 220 19.98 0.32 9.16
C ILE A 220 20.42 0.17 10.62
N GLY A 221 19.72 -0.67 11.40
CA GLY A 221 19.98 -0.88 12.82
C GLY A 221 19.79 0.37 13.68
N ASP A 222 20.15 0.27 14.95
CA ASP A 222 20.02 1.36 15.92
C ASP A 222 20.97 2.52 15.62
N ASP A 223 22.22 2.25 15.23
CA ASP A 223 23.21 3.29 14.93
C ASP A 223 22.77 4.20 13.77
N GLY A 224 22.27 3.60 12.68
CA GLY A 224 21.76 4.37 11.55
C GLY A 224 20.47 5.12 11.91
N THR A 225 19.62 4.52 12.75
CA THR A 225 18.38 5.14 13.24
C THR A 225 18.66 6.31 14.18
N GLN A 226 19.68 6.21 15.02
CA GLN A 226 20.20 7.29 15.86
C GLN A 226 20.62 8.47 14.99
N ALA A 227 21.41 8.23 13.95
CA ALA A 227 21.84 9.27 13.03
C ALA A 227 20.64 9.97 12.36
N LEU A 228 19.65 9.22 11.85
CA LEU A 228 18.43 9.79 11.27
C LEU A 228 17.64 10.62 12.29
N SER A 229 17.52 10.12 13.53
CA SER A 229 16.79 10.76 14.62
C SER A 229 17.36 12.12 15.01
N GLU A 230 18.69 12.24 15.08
CA GLU A 230 19.35 13.54 15.35
C GLU A 230 18.97 14.61 14.32
N THR A 231 18.83 14.22 13.06
CA THR A 231 18.42 15.15 12.00
C THR A 231 16.94 15.46 12.04
N LEU A 232 16.08 14.48 12.35
CA LEU A 232 14.64 14.68 12.46
C LEU A 232 14.27 15.73 13.53
N GLN A 233 15.08 15.92 14.57
CA GLN A 233 14.88 16.99 15.56
C GLN A 233 14.83 18.38 14.92
N ALA A 234 15.61 18.62 13.85
CA ALA A 234 15.72 19.91 13.18
C ALA A 234 15.04 19.95 11.80
N ASN A 235 14.92 18.82 11.10
CA ASN A 235 14.27 18.75 9.80
C ASN A 235 12.77 19.10 9.93
N ARG A 236 12.26 19.91 8.99
CA ARG A 236 10.87 20.40 8.97
C ARG A 236 10.15 20.08 7.67
N THR A 237 10.73 19.24 6.82
CA THR A 237 10.24 18.98 5.47
C THR A 237 9.82 17.53 5.28
N LEU A 238 10.50 16.59 5.95
CA LEU A 238 10.15 15.19 5.90
C LEU A 238 8.83 14.95 6.63
N THR A 239 7.88 14.37 5.90
CA THR A 239 6.51 14.08 6.37
C THR A 239 6.22 12.59 6.48
N ILE A 240 6.92 11.77 5.69
CA ILE A 240 6.79 10.32 5.64
C ILE A 240 8.18 9.70 5.72
N LEU A 241 8.36 8.83 6.70
CA LEU A 241 9.57 8.02 6.86
C LEU A 241 9.17 6.55 7.01
N ASP A 242 9.69 5.70 6.14
CA ASP A 242 9.50 4.25 6.20
C ASP A 242 10.82 3.57 6.56
N LEU A 243 10.83 2.94 7.73
CA LEU A 243 11.95 2.18 8.30
C LEU A 243 11.56 0.72 8.57
N THR A 244 10.57 0.18 7.84
CA THR A 244 10.15 -1.22 7.94
C THR A 244 11.32 -2.18 7.74
N TYR A 245 11.41 -3.27 8.49
CA TYR A 245 12.41 -4.33 8.27
C TYR A 245 13.86 -3.79 8.26
N ASN A 246 14.27 -3.11 9.33
CA ASN A 246 15.60 -2.51 9.45
C ASN A 246 16.41 -2.97 10.67
N SER A 247 15.94 -3.99 11.39
CA SER A 247 16.57 -4.48 12.61
C SER A 247 16.74 -3.38 13.67
N ILE A 248 15.75 -2.51 13.80
CA ILE A 248 15.69 -1.48 14.85
C ILE A 248 15.23 -2.14 16.14
N GLU A 249 15.98 -1.97 17.22
CA GLU A 249 15.65 -2.46 18.55
C GLU A 249 15.20 -1.30 19.45
N ASP A 250 15.20 -1.53 20.77
CA ASP A 250 14.72 -0.55 21.75
C ASP A 250 15.54 0.76 21.74
N ASP A 251 16.85 0.69 21.49
CA ASP A 251 17.74 1.87 21.50
C ASP A 251 17.47 2.78 20.28
N GLY A 252 17.26 2.20 19.09
CA GLY A 252 16.86 2.96 17.90
C GLY A 252 15.45 3.55 18.05
N ALA A 253 14.52 2.83 18.66
CA ALA A 253 13.20 3.36 18.99
C ALA A 253 13.26 4.52 20.00
N GLN A 254 14.15 4.44 20.99
CA GLN A 254 14.42 5.52 21.94
C GLN A 254 14.92 6.79 21.23
N ALA A 255 15.87 6.64 20.30
CA ALA A 255 16.38 7.74 19.49
C ALA A 255 15.27 8.43 18.69
N LEU A 256 14.42 7.65 18.01
CA LEU A 256 13.28 8.17 17.25
C LEU A 256 12.29 8.90 18.18
N SER A 257 12.04 8.36 19.36
CA SER A 257 11.20 9.01 20.37
C SER A 257 11.71 10.41 20.72
N ASP A 258 13.01 10.55 20.95
CA ASP A 258 13.59 11.85 21.31
C ASP A 258 13.51 12.85 20.17
N ALA A 259 13.63 12.38 18.92
CA ALA A 259 13.36 13.19 17.74
C ALA A 259 11.90 13.62 17.64
N LEU A 260 10.96 12.68 17.80
CA LEU A 260 9.52 12.92 17.68
C LEU A 260 8.99 13.93 18.70
N LYS A 261 9.57 14.03 19.91
CA LYS A 261 9.17 15.03 20.91
C LYS A 261 9.33 16.48 20.41
N THR A 262 10.23 16.72 19.45
CA THR A 262 10.55 18.07 18.95
C THR A 262 10.26 18.25 17.46
N ASN A 263 10.14 17.17 16.70
CA ASN A 263 9.82 17.21 15.28
C ASN A 263 8.38 17.73 15.05
N LEU A 264 8.21 18.59 14.05
CA LEU A 264 6.95 19.28 13.74
C LEU A 264 6.48 19.04 12.29
N SER A 265 7.02 18.05 11.60
CA SER A 265 6.71 17.80 10.18
C SER A 265 6.31 16.37 9.88
N LEU A 266 6.81 15.40 10.64
CA LEU A 266 6.56 13.99 10.41
C LEU A 266 5.11 13.67 10.77
N THR A 267 4.39 13.10 9.81
CA THR A 267 2.97 12.74 9.91
C THR A 267 2.75 11.24 9.85
N THR A 268 3.66 10.52 9.18
CA THR A 268 3.63 9.07 9.00
C THR A 268 5.01 8.50 9.33
N LEU A 269 5.03 7.53 10.24
CA LEU A 269 6.21 6.76 10.58
C LEU A 269 5.88 5.27 10.48
N ASP A 270 6.63 4.55 9.66
CA ASP A 270 6.54 3.10 9.53
C ASP A 270 7.74 2.43 10.19
N LEU A 271 7.48 1.60 11.20
CA LEU A 271 8.45 0.82 11.96
C LEU A 271 8.08 -0.67 11.95
N CYS A 272 7.29 -1.13 10.98
CA CYS A 272 6.92 -2.53 10.89
C CYS A 272 8.14 -3.48 10.83
N ASP A 273 7.96 -4.71 11.31
CA ASP A 273 8.94 -5.80 11.16
C ASP A 273 10.32 -5.40 11.68
N ASN A 274 10.36 -4.87 12.90
CA ASN A 274 11.58 -4.54 13.62
C ASN A 274 11.59 -5.33 14.95
N SER A 275 12.63 -5.13 15.74
CA SER A 275 12.84 -5.82 17.02
C SER A 275 12.49 -4.92 18.21
N ILE A 276 11.53 -4.00 18.04
CA ILE A 276 11.12 -3.06 19.10
C ILE A 276 10.34 -3.83 20.17
N GLY A 277 10.81 -3.75 21.41
CA GLY A 277 10.22 -4.38 22.57
C GLY A 277 9.39 -3.43 23.44
N ASP A 278 9.14 -3.85 24.67
CA ASP A 278 8.46 -3.06 25.71
C ASP A 278 9.15 -1.69 25.93
N ASN A 279 10.49 -1.62 25.98
CA ASN A 279 11.19 -0.37 26.34
C ASN A 279 11.18 0.63 25.18
N GLY A 280 11.40 0.18 23.95
CA GLY A 280 11.31 1.03 22.77
C GLY A 280 9.87 1.53 22.59
N THR A 281 8.88 0.69 22.86
CA THR A 281 7.47 1.11 22.88
C THR A 281 7.19 2.15 23.97
N GLN A 282 7.77 2.00 25.16
CA GLN A 282 7.67 2.99 26.23
C GLN A 282 8.24 4.35 25.79
N ALA A 283 9.39 4.35 25.12
CA ALA A 283 10.00 5.57 24.60
C ALA A 283 9.07 6.26 23.57
N LEU A 284 8.62 5.51 22.55
CA LEU A 284 7.70 5.99 21.53
C LEU A 284 6.40 6.52 22.14
N SER A 285 5.86 5.83 23.15
CA SER A 285 4.66 6.24 23.88
C SER A 285 4.84 7.60 24.57
N GLU A 286 6.02 7.87 25.14
CA GLU A 286 6.29 9.18 25.74
C GLU A 286 6.34 10.30 24.70
N ALA A 287 6.89 10.03 23.51
CA ALA A 287 6.86 10.98 22.42
C ALA A 287 5.42 11.23 21.90
N LEU A 288 4.60 10.18 21.80
CA LEU A 288 3.20 10.30 21.37
C LEU A 288 2.34 11.20 22.27
N LYS A 289 2.65 11.31 23.56
CA LYS A 289 1.92 12.19 24.48
C LYS A 289 2.05 13.67 24.11
N THR A 290 3.14 14.06 23.47
CA THR A 290 3.51 15.48 23.23
C THR A 290 3.63 15.84 21.76
N ASN A 291 3.90 14.86 20.89
CA ASN A 291 4.11 15.12 19.47
C ASN A 291 2.84 15.72 18.79
N PRO A 292 2.97 16.86 18.10
CA PRO A 292 1.82 17.59 17.55
C PRO A 292 1.44 17.21 16.11
N THR A 293 2.18 16.32 15.43
CA THR A 293 2.02 16.10 13.97
C THR A 293 1.83 14.67 13.53
N LEU A 294 2.26 13.69 14.31
CA LEU A 294 2.22 12.28 13.93
C LEU A 294 0.77 11.78 13.98
N THR A 295 0.27 11.38 12.82
CA THR A 295 -1.12 10.95 12.61
C THR A 295 -1.25 9.46 12.31
N ILE A 296 -0.18 8.86 11.76
CA ILE A 296 -0.12 7.47 11.33
C ILE A 296 1.17 6.85 11.90
N LEU A 297 1.00 5.78 12.68
CA LEU A 297 2.10 5.00 13.22
C LEU A 297 1.87 3.52 12.93
N TYR A 298 2.83 2.91 12.26
CA TYR A 298 2.85 1.46 12.05
C TYR A 298 3.92 0.82 12.93
N LEU A 299 3.52 -0.17 13.72
CA LEU A 299 4.38 -0.94 14.62
C LEU A 299 4.19 -2.45 14.46
N SER A 300 3.54 -2.90 13.38
CA SER A 300 3.25 -4.33 13.21
C SER A 300 4.52 -5.20 13.20
N TYR A 301 4.40 -6.47 13.60
CA TYR A 301 5.52 -7.42 13.66
C TYR A 301 6.69 -6.94 14.55
N ASN A 302 6.39 -6.33 15.70
CA ASN A 302 7.36 -5.98 16.75
C ASN A 302 7.05 -6.75 18.05
N SER A 303 7.99 -6.82 19.00
CA SER A 303 7.84 -7.58 20.25
C SER A 303 7.26 -6.73 21.40
N ILE A 304 6.17 -6.00 21.13
CA ILE A 304 5.62 -4.99 22.05
C ILE A 304 5.10 -5.59 23.35
N GLY A 305 4.44 -6.73 23.33
CA GLY A 305 3.98 -7.39 24.56
C GLY A 305 2.94 -6.61 25.37
N ILE A 306 2.73 -7.04 26.62
CA ILE A 306 1.69 -6.50 27.52
C ILE A 306 2.13 -5.14 28.10
N ASN A 307 3.39 -4.98 28.49
CA ASN A 307 3.84 -3.72 29.12
C ASN A 307 3.88 -2.60 28.07
N GLY A 308 4.33 -2.89 26.85
CA GLY A 308 4.26 -1.99 25.71
C GLY A 308 2.81 -1.56 25.40
N ALA A 309 1.86 -2.50 25.44
CA ALA A 309 0.43 -2.18 25.30
C ALA A 309 -0.08 -1.25 26.41
N GLN A 310 0.40 -1.44 27.65
CA GLN A 310 0.03 -0.59 28.79
C GLN A 310 0.52 0.85 28.63
N VAL A 311 1.78 1.04 28.22
CA VAL A 311 2.34 2.39 28.02
C VAL A 311 1.74 3.10 26.80
N LEU A 312 1.44 2.36 25.72
CA LEU A 312 0.69 2.89 24.57
C LEU A 312 -0.71 3.33 24.99
N SER A 313 -1.40 2.53 25.81
CA SER A 313 -2.72 2.89 26.34
C SER A 313 -2.69 4.23 27.08
N GLU A 314 -1.69 4.43 27.94
CA GLU A 314 -1.53 5.70 28.67
C GLU A 314 -1.24 6.86 27.74
N ALA A 315 -0.44 6.65 26.69
CA ALA A 315 -0.20 7.67 25.67
C ALA A 315 -1.47 8.03 24.89
N LEU A 316 -2.31 7.05 24.55
CA LEU A 316 -3.57 7.27 23.83
C LEU A 316 -4.58 8.12 24.63
N LYS A 317 -4.52 8.12 25.97
CA LYS A 317 -5.42 8.96 26.80
C LYS A 317 -5.15 10.45 26.61
N THR A 318 -3.91 10.84 26.36
CA THR A 318 -3.50 12.24 26.24
C THR A 318 -3.22 12.68 24.81
N ASN A 319 -2.81 11.75 23.93
CA ASN A 319 -2.53 12.03 22.53
C ASN A 319 -3.77 12.62 21.83
N ARG A 320 -3.52 13.63 20.97
CA ARG A 320 -4.56 14.39 20.25
C ARG A 320 -4.34 14.43 18.74
N THR A 321 -3.49 13.56 18.21
CA THR A 321 -2.99 13.66 16.83
C THR A 321 -3.08 12.34 16.09
N LEU A 322 -2.83 11.22 16.77
CA LEU A 322 -2.80 9.90 16.17
C LEU A 322 -4.23 9.48 15.78
N THR A 323 -4.39 9.15 14.50
CA THR A 323 -5.65 8.73 13.89
C THR A 323 -5.62 7.28 13.42
N PHE A 324 -4.42 6.76 13.16
CA PHE A 324 -4.18 5.38 12.72
C PHE A 324 -3.04 4.77 13.53
N LEU A 325 -3.28 3.57 14.06
CA LEU A 325 -2.28 2.79 14.78
C LEU A 325 -2.35 1.32 14.34
N ASP A 326 -1.23 0.80 13.84
CA ASP A 326 -1.07 -0.62 13.52
C ASP A 326 -0.22 -1.34 14.55
N LEU A 327 -0.81 -2.33 15.22
CA LEU A 327 -0.20 -3.22 16.20
C LEU A 327 -0.37 -4.68 15.80
N ARG A 328 -0.50 -5.00 14.51
CA ARG A 328 -0.63 -6.39 14.06
C ARG A 328 0.57 -7.22 14.47
N ASN A 329 0.34 -8.43 14.98
CA ASN A 329 1.42 -9.35 15.38
C ASN A 329 2.44 -8.70 16.31
N CYS A 330 1.94 -8.13 17.40
CA CYS A 330 2.73 -7.43 18.42
C CYS A 330 2.81 -8.19 19.76
N SER A 331 2.33 -9.44 19.80
CA SER A 331 2.27 -10.26 21.02
C SER A 331 1.51 -9.62 22.18
N ILE A 332 0.48 -8.82 21.89
CA ILE A 332 -0.26 -8.03 22.88
C ILE A 332 -1.04 -8.90 23.89
N GLY A 333 -1.68 -9.98 23.42
CA GLY A 333 -2.48 -10.89 24.24
C GLY A 333 -3.73 -10.25 24.85
N HIS A 334 -4.51 -11.05 25.59
CA HIS A 334 -5.73 -10.59 26.27
C HIS A 334 -5.49 -9.48 27.30
N ASN A 335 -4.42 -9.59 28.11
CA ASN A 335 -4.09 -8.57 29.11
C ASN A 335 -3.66 -7.25 28.46
N GLY A 336 -2.87 -7.29 27.38
CA GLY A 336 -2.51 -6.08 26.64
C GLY A 336 -3.72 -5.44 25.97
N ALA A 337 -4.65 -6.23 25.42
CA ALA A 337 -5.90 -5.73 24.86
C ALA A 337 -6.78 -5.06 25.94
N GLN A 338 -6.81 -5.62 27.16
CA GLN A 338 -7.47 -5.00 28.31
C GLN A 338 -6.83 -3.64 28.64
N MET A 339 -5.50 -3.54 28.63
CA MET A 339 -4.83 -2.27 28.85
C MET A 339 -5.17 -1.24 27.76
N LEU A 340 -5.05 -1.60 26.49
CA LEU A 340 -5.40 -0.71 25.36
C LEU A 340 -6.84 -0.23 25.41
N SER A 341 -7.76 -1.09 25.85
CA SER A 341 -9.18 -0.76 26.02
C SER A 341 -9.40 0.44 26.96
N GLU A 342 -8.61 0.57 28.03
CA GLU A 342 -8.69 1.72 28.94
C GLU A 342 -8.27 3.04 28.28
N GLY A 343 -7.28 2.99 27.38
CA GLY A 343 -6.87 4.15 26.58
C GLY A 343 -7.96 4.53 25.59
N LEU A 344 -8.51 3.55 24.87
CA LEU A 344 -9.56 3.74 23.87
C LEU A 344 -10.84 4.33 24.45
N LYS A 345 -11.23 4.00 25.68
CA LYS A 345 -12.40 4.59 26.36
C LYS A 345 -12.37 6.12 26.40
N THR A 346 -11.17 6.71 26.44
CA THR A 346 -10.99 8.17 26.59
C THR A 346 -10.40 8.85 25.37
N ASN A 347 -9.68 8.11 24.51
CA ASN A 347 -9.09 8.65 23.30
C ASN A 347 -10.17 9.24 22.37
N ARG A 348 -9.85 10.40 21.77
CA ARG A 348 -10.79 11.15 20.93
C ARG A 348 -10.32 11.37 19.49
N THR A 349 -9.29 10.66 19.03
CA THR A 349 -8.64 10.92 17.73
C THR A 349 -8.42 9.67 16.90
N LEU A 350 -8.20 8.53 17.55
CA LEU A 350 -7.91 7.27 16.87
C LEU A 350 -9.17 6.75 16.18
N THR A 351 -9.12 6.74 14.85
CA THR A 351 -10.21 6.28 13.97
C THR A 351 -9.99 4.85 13.50
N THR A 352 -8.72 4.44 13.37
CA THR A 352 -8.34 3.11 12.91
C THR A 352 -7.35 2.46 13.86
N LEU A 353 -7.69 1.26 14.32
CA LEU A 353 -6.82 0.43 15.13
C LEU A 353 -6.74 -0.97 14.51
N ASN A 354 -5.53 -1.39 14.16
CA ASN A 354 -5.26 -2.75 13.71
C ASN A 354 -4.60 -3.55 14.83
N LEU A 355 -5.29 -4.59 15.29
CA LEU A 355 -4.89 -5.52 16.35
C LEU A 355 -4.87 -6.97 15.83
N CYS A 356 -4.84 -7.17 14.52
CA CYS A 356 -4.80 -8.50 13.90
C CYS A 356 -3.63 -9.34 14.44
N ASP A 357 -3.83 -10.64 14.60
CA ASP A 357 -2.78 -11.60 14.99
C ASP A 357 -2.11 -11.30 16.35
N ASN A 358 -2.89 -11.09 17.42
CA ASN A 358 -2.37 -10.73 18.75
C ASN A 358 -2.77 -11.68 19.88
N LYS A 359 -3.39 -12.83 19.57
CA LYS A 359 -3.86 -13.81 20.57
C LYS A 359 -4.74 -13.15 21.65
N ILE A 360 -5.62 -12.24 21.23
CA ILE A 360 -6.48 -11.44 22.12
C ILE A 360 -7.51 -12.31 22.86
N GLY A 361 -8.07 -13.33 22.20
CA GLY A 361 -9.05 -14.23 22.78
C GLY A 361 -10.35 -13.57 23.27
N ASP A 362 -11.22 -14.37 23.88
CA ASP A 362 -12.53 -13.91 24.38
C ASP A 362 -12.42 -12.78 25.42
N ASN A 363 -11.52 -12.93 26.40
CA ASN A 363 -11.35 -11.93 27.48
C ASN A 363 -10.87 -10.58 26.95
N GLY A 364 -9.96 -10.58 25.97
CA GLY A 364 -9.50 -9.35 25.35
C GLY A 364 -10.58 -8.70 24.49
N ALA A 365 -11.38 -9.51 23.78
CA ALA A 365 -12.53 -9.01 23.03
C ALA A 365 -13.62 -8.44 23.94
N GLN A 366 -13.85 -9.02 25.13
CA GLN A 366 -14.74 -8.45 26.14
C GLN A 366 -14.28 -7.03 26.54
N ALA A 367 -12.99 -6.85 26.86
CA ALA A 367 -12.46 -5.54 27.24
C ALA A 367 -12.59 -4.51 26.10
N LEU A 368 -12.28 -4.92 24.86
CA LEU A 368 -12.45 -4.07 23.68
C LEU A 368 -13.92 -3.70 23.45
N SER A 369 -14.84 -4.63 23.71
CA SER A 369 -16.28 -4.40 23.63
C SER A 369 -16.75 -3.35 24.64
N GLU A 370 -16.23 -3.38 25.87
CA GLU A 370 -16.47 -2.31 26.85
C GLU A 370 -15.93 -0.96 26.39
N ALA A 371 -14.75 -0.95 25.75
CA ALA A 371 -14.20 0.28 25.19
C ALA A 371 -15.07 0.82 24.04
N LEU A 372 -15.53 -0.04 23.13
CA LEU A 372 -16.42 0.35 22.02
C LEU A 372 -17.76 0.92 22.50
N LYS A 373 -18.29 0.47 23.64
CA LYS A 373 -19.52 1.04 24.22
C LYS A 373 -19.34 2.50 24.67
N ALA A 374 -18.12 2.90 25.04
CA ALA A 374 -17.78 4.25 25.50
C ALA A 374 -17.08 5.12 24.44
N ASN A 375 -16.42 4.50 23.47
CA ASN A 375 -15.72 5.17 22.39
C ASN A 375 -16.67 5.48 21.23
N TRP A 376 -16.66 6.74 20.80
CA TRP A 376 -17.50 7.24 19.69
C TRP A 376 -16.65 7.92 18.62
N ILE A 377 -15.45 7.39 18.37
CA ILE A 377 -14.51 7.94 17.37
C ILE A 377 -13.97 6.84 16.47
N LEU A 378 -13.67 5.66 17.04
CA LEU A 378 -13.14 4.54 16.28
C LEU A 378 -14.17 4.10 15.23
N THR A 379 -13.74 4.12 13.97
CA THR A 379 -14.53 3.75 12.80
C THR A 379 -14.11 2.41 12.22
N THR A 380 -12.85 2.01 12.44
CA THR A 380 -12.26 0.79 11.92
C THR A 380 -11.51 0.05 13.02
N LEU A 381 -11.89 -1.21 13.24
CA LEU A 381 -11.23 -2.10 14.17
C LEU A 381 -10.93 -3.43 13.48
N ASP A 382 -9.65 -3.77 13.38
CA ASP A 382 -9.20 -5.07 12.88
C ASP A 382 -8.80 -5.97 14.04
N LEU A 383 -9.51 -7.09 14.19
CA LEU A 383 -9.29 -8.12 15.19
C LEU A 383 -9.08 -9.50 14.55
N GLY A 384 -8.72 -9.58 13.27
CA GLY A 384 -8.49 -10.86 12.63
C GLY A 384 -7.41 -11.70 13.32
N VAL A 385 -7.45 -13.03 13.15
CA VAL A 385 -6.42 -13.96 13.66
C VAL A 385 -6.20 -13.84 15.18
N ASN A 386 -7.27 -13.69 15.97
CA ASN A 386 -7.15 -13.47 17.41
C ASN A 386 -7.78 -14.54 18.31
N SER A 387 -8.31 -15.62 17.73
CA SER A 387 -8.97 -16.70 18.47
C SER A 387 -10.05 -16.18 19.45
N ILE A 388 -10.80 -15.15 19.05
CA ILE A 388 -11.94 -14.60 19.77
C ILE A 388 -13.11 -15.55 19.55
N GLY A 389 -13.22 -16.67 20.24
CA GLY A 389 -14.33 -17.59 20.02
C GLY A 389 -15.77 -16.98 20.11
N PRO A 390 -16.78 -17.86 20.13
CA PRO A 390 -18.18 -17.44 20.21
C PRO A 390 -18.53 -16.51 21.38
N ASN A 391 -17.86 -16.63 22.53
CA ASN A 391 -18.15 -15.78 23.71
C ASN A 391 -17.63 -14.35 23.52
N GLY A 392 -16.40 -14.19 23.02
CA GLY A 392 -15.88 -12.85 22.72
C GLY A 392 -16.65 -12.18 21.58
N THR A 393 -17.12 -12.97 20.60
CA THR A 393 -18.02 -12.48 19.55
C THR A 393 -19.36 -12.01 20.12
N GLN A 394 -19.89 -12.69 21.14
CA GLN A 394 -21.10 -12.25 21.82
C GLN A 394 -20.92 -10.88 22.50
N GLU A 395 -19.80 -10.65 23.16
CA GLU A 395 -19.49 -9.34 23.76
C GLU A 395 -19.37 -8.24 22.71
N LEU A 396 -18.70 -8.52 21.59
CA LEU A 396 -18.58 -7.58 20.46
C LEU A 396 -19.95 -7.26 19.86
N SER A 397 -20.82 -8.27 19.72
CA SER A 397 -22.18 -8.08 19.23
C SER A 397 -22.99 -7.16 20.15
N GLU A 398 -22.88 -7.31 21.48
CA GLU A 398 -23.54 -6.40 22.42
C GLU A 398 -22.98 -4.96 22.35
N ALA A 399 -21.68 -4.80 22.09
CA ALA A 399 -21.12 -3.48 21.83
C ALA A 399 -21.67 -2.86 20.53
N LEU A 400 -21.78 -3.63 19.45
CA LEU A 400 -22.30 -3.17 18.15
C LEU A 400 -23.75 -2.69 18.21
N LYS A 401 -24.57 -3.20 19.15
CA LYS A 401 -25.96 -2.70 19.31
C LYS A 401 -26.02 -1.26 19.81
N ILE A 402 -24.97 -0.80 20.50
CA ILE A 402 -24.92 0.52 21.16
C ILE A 402 -23.96 1.46 20.42
N ASN A 403 -22.82 0.94 19.95
CA ASN A 403 -21.80 1.74 19.29
C ASN A 403 -22.35 2.36 17.99
N SER A 404 -22.12 3.66 17.84
CA SER A 404 -22.67 4.46 16.76
C SER A 404 -21.63 4.94 15.74
N THR A 405 -20.39 4.46 15.80
CA THR A 405 -19.28 4.96 14.97
C THR A 405 -18.51 3.90 14.21
N LEU A 406 -18.50 2.65 14.66
CA LEU A 406 -17.75 1.58 14.04
C LEU A 406 -18.42 1.15 12.73
N THR A 407 -17.77 1.51 11.62
CA THR A 407 -18.23 1.21 10.26
C THR A 407 -17.59 -0.06 9.71
N THR A 408 -16.40 -0.40 10.17
CA THR A 408 -15.63 -1.56 9.71
C THR A 408 -15.16 -2.39 10.90
N LEU A 409 -15.56 -3.66 10.91
CA LEU A 409 -15.10 -4.67 11.87
C LEU A 409 -14.55 -5.87 11.10
N ASN A 410 -13.28 -6.20 11.33
CA ASN A 410 -12.66 -7.40 10.79
C ASN A 410 -12.48 -8.45 11.89
N LEU A 411 -13.07 -9.63 11.69
CA LEU A 411 -12.94 -10.81 12.56
C LEU A 411 -12.49 -12.03 11.75
N TYR A 412 -11.78 -11.83 10.63
CA TYR A 412 -11.21 -12.91 9.82
C TYR A 412 -10.43 -13.90 10.71
N GLU A 413 -10.62 -15.21 10.53
CA GLU A 413 -9.87 -16.23 11.28
C GLU A 413 -9.92 -16.05 12.81
N SER A 414 -11.12 -15.84 13.36
CA SER A 414 -11.34 -15.66 14.81
C SER A 414 -12.00 -16.85 15.50
N SER A 415 -12.27 -17.95 14.78
CA SER A 415 -12.92 -19.16 15.33
C SER A 415 -14.32 -18.91 15.91
N ILE A 416 -15.11 -18.08 15.20
CA ILE A 416 -16.43 -17.61 15.65
C ILE A 416 -17.49 -18.73 15.66
N GLY A 417 -17.50 -19.58 14.62
CA GLY A 417 -18.50 -20.63 14.40
C GLY A 417 -19.94 -20.13 14.23
N ASP A 418 -20.88 -21.07 14.13
CA ASP A 418 -22.30 -20.77 13.92
C ASP A 418 -22.94 -19.97 15.06
N TYR A 419 -22.59 -20.29 16.31
CA TYR A 419 -23.13 -19.56 17.44
C TYR A 419 -22.72 -18.08 17.40
N GLY A 420 -21.45 -17.78 17.11
CA GLY A 420 -21.00 -16.40 17.02
C GLY A 420 -21.61 -15.67 15.82
N ALA A 421 -21.76 -16.34 14.67
CA ALA A 421 -22.49 -15.79 13.52
C ALA A 421 -23.97 -15.50 13.86
N TYR A 422 -24.64 -16.41 14.56
CA TYR A 422 -25.99 -16.22 15.07
C TYR A 422 -26.09 -15.00 16.00
N VAL A 423 -25.14 -14.83 16.93
CA VAL A 423 -25.15 -13.69 17.85
C VAL A 423 -24.88 -12.37 17.12
N LEU A 424 -23.97 -12.35 16.13
CA LEU A 424 -23.76 -11.18 15.26
C LEU A 424 -25.01 -10.85 14.43
N SER A 425 -25.74 -11.86 13.95
CA SER A 425 -27.01 -11.63 13.25
C SER A 425 -28.00 -10.81 14.10
N GLY A 426 -27.98 -10.99 15.42
CA GLY A 426 -28.79 -10.23 16.36
C GLY A 426 -28.46 -8.74 16.38
N SER A 427 -27.17 -8.38 16.39
CA SER A 427 -26.75 -6.97 16.36
C SER A 427 -26.92 -6.35 14.99
N LEU A 428 -26.71 -7.10 13.90
CA LEU A 428 -26.92 -6.60 12.53
C LEU A 428 -28.38 -6.18 12.24
N LYS A 429 -29.37 -6.78 12.91
CA LYS A 429 -30.78 -6.36 12.77
C LYS A 429 -31.04 -4.96 13.34
N THR A 430 -30.29 -4.55 14.36
CA THR A 430 -30.48 -3.28 15.08
C THR A 430 -29.44 -2.23 14.74
N ASN A 431 -28.20 -2.64 14.45
CA ASN A 431 -27.12 -1.75 14.10
C ASN A 431 -27.39 -1.08 12.75
N ARG A 432 -27.19 0.23 12.70
CA ARG A 432 -27.43 1.09 11.54
C ARG A 432 -26.18 1.89 11.15
N ILE A 433 -25.00 1.35 11.41
CA ILE A 433 -23.73 2.06 11.24
C ILE A 433 -22.71 1.20 10.51
N LEU A 434 -22.60 -0.08 10.88
CA LEU A 434 -21.64 -1.00 10.29
C LEU A 434 -21.95 -1.18 8.80
N THR A 435 -20.94 -0.90 7.98
CA THR A 435 -20.97 -1.02 6.52
C THR A 435 -20.15 -2.21 6.05
N THR A 436 -19.09 -2.55 6.77
CA THR A 436 -18.16 -3.62 6.41
C THR A 436 -17.98 -4.59 7.58
N LEU A 437 -18.27 -5.87 7.34
CA LEU A 437 -18.05 -6.95 8.28
C LEU A 437 -17.30 -8.08 7.59
N ASN A 438 -16.12 -8.43 8.11
CA ASN A 438 -15.35 -9.58 7.64
C ASN A 438 -15.42 -10.74 8.63
N LEU A 439 -15.98 -11.85 8.18
CA LEU A 439 -16.15 -13.12 8.89
C LEU A 439 -15.51 -14.28 8.12
N GLY A 440 -14.56 -14.02 7.22
CA GLY A 440 -13.85 -15.08 6.50
C GLY A 440 -13.09 -16.02 7.44
N TYR A 441 -12.94 -17.29 7.05
CA TYR A 441 -12.16 -18.29 7.78
C TYR A 441 -12.60 -18.51 9.24
N ASN A 442 -13.91 -18.56 9.51
CA ASN A 442 -14.45 -18.62 10.88
C ASN A 442 -15.19 -19.92 11.22
N SER A 443 -15.09 -20.94 10.37
CA SER A 443 -15.81 -22.21 10.53
C SER A 443 -17.33 -22.00 10.67
N ILE A 444 -17.89 -21.03 9.95
CA ILE A 444 -19.33 -20.82 9.86
C ILE A 444 -19.91 -21.86 8.89
N GLU A 445 -20.91 -22.60 9.33
CA GLU A 445 -21.65 -23.60 8.58
C GLU A 445 -23.01 -23.04 8.14
N ASP A 446 -23.90 -23.93 7.67
CA ASP A 446 -25.18 -23.57 7.07
C ASP A 446 -26.13 -22.82 8.03
N ASP A 447 -26.17 -23.18 9.31
CA ASP A 447 -27.10 -22.56 10.27
C ASP A 447 -26.66 -21.13 10.62
N GLY A 448 -25.35 -20.92 10.82
CA GLY A 448 -24.78 -19.61 11.11
C GLY A 448 -24.98 -18.61 9.98
N VAL A 449 -24.72 -19.03 8.74
CA VAL A 449 -24.91 -18.14 7.58
C VAL A 449 -26.39 -17.84 7.30
N GLN A 450 -27.29 -18.81 7.52
CA GLN A 450 -28.72 -18.57 7.38
C GLN A 450 -29.21 -17.50 8.37
N ALA A 451 -28.69 -17.49 9.60
CA ALA A 451 -29.00 -16.44 10.58
C ALA A 451 -28.54 -15.05 10.10
N LEU A 452 -27.33 -14.97 9.53
CA LEU A 452 -26.82 -13.72 8.94
C LEU A 452 -27.69 -13.24 7.77
N PHE A 453 -28.08 -14.13 6.85
CA PHE A 453 -28.97 -13.78 5.74
C PHE A 453 -30.36 -13.34 6.21
N GLU A 454 -30.89 -13.93 7.27
CA GLU A 454 -32.13 -13.45 7.89
C GLU A 454 -31.96 -12.05 8.48
N ALA A 455 -30.81 -11.73 9.06
CA ALA A 455 -30.52 -10.39 9.55
C ALA A 455 -30.40 -9.35 8.42
N LEU A 456 -29.85 -9.73 7.26
CA LEU A 456 -29.74 -8.85 6.10
C LEU A 456 -31.10 -8.34 5.61
N LYS A 457 -32.19 -9.09 5.79
CA LYS A 457 -33.55 -8.64 5.42
C LYS A 457 -33.97 -7.36 6.15
N ALA A 458 -33.48 -7.16 7.38
CA ALA A 458 -33.79 -6.00 8.22
C ALA A 458 -32.66 -4.96 8.26
N ASN A 459 -31.42 -5.38 7.98
CA ASN A 459 -30.27 -4.50 7.90
C ASN A 459 -30.33 -3.61 6.65
N SER A 460 -29.95 -2.35 6.81
CA SER A 460 -30.02 -1.35 5.74
C SER A 460 -28.74 -0.52 5.63
N THR A 461 -27.61 -1.03 6.13
CA THR A 461 -26.34 -0.28 6.18
C THR A 461 -25.14 -1.09 5.75
N LEU A 462 -25.17 -2.42 5.94
CA LEU A 462 -24.10 -3.30 5.53
C LEU A 462 -24.02 -3.28 3.99
N THR A 463 -22.84 -2.89 3.50
CA THR A 463 -22.49 -2.86 2.08
C THR A 463 -21.56 -4.00 1.70
N THR A 464 -20.74 -4.47 2.65
CA THR A 464 -19.74 -5.51 2.43
C THR A 464 -19.84 -6.56 3.53
N LEU A 465 -20.07 -7.80 3.12
CA LEU A 465 -20.02 -8.98 4.00
C LEU A 465 -19.05 -9.99 3.40
N ASP A 466 -17.93 -10.22 4.08
CA ASP A 466 -16.97 -11.26 3.69
C ASP A 466 -17.22 -12.53 4.53
N LEU A 467 -17.51 -13.62 3.85
CA LEU A 467 -17.77 -14.95 4.40
C LEU A 467 -16.88 -16.00 3.71
N CYS A 468 -15.76 -15.59 3.11
CA CYS A 468 -14.89 -16.51 2.39
C CYS A 468 -14.29 -17.59 3.29
N ASN A 469 -13.94 -18.73 2.70
CA ASN A 469 -13.25 -19.84 3.36
C ASN A 469 -13.93 -20.29 4.67
N ASN A 470 -15.27 -20.35 4.67
CA ASN A 470 -16.04 -20.96 5.73
C ASN A 470 -16.49 -22.38 5.31
N LEU A 471 -17.43 -22.97 6.05
CA LEU A 471 -17.97 -24.30 5.82
C LEU A 471 -19.41 -24.24 5.27
N ILE A 472 -19.72 -23.20 4.51
CA ILE A 472 -21.06 -22.96 3.96
C ILE A 472 -21.30 -23.91 2.76
N GLY A 473 -22.36 -24.71 2.86
CA GLY A 473 -22.80 -25.61 1.80
C GLY A 473 -24.06 -25.12 1.08
N ASP A 474 -24.65 -26.03 0.30
CA ASP A 474 -25.86 -25.77 -0.49
C ASP A 474 -27.04 -25.28 0.35
N ASN A 475 -27.21 -25.79 1.58
CA ASN A 475 -28.34 -25.37 2.41
C ASN A 475 -28.13 -23.98 2.99
N GLY A 476 -26.89 -23.58 3.30
CA GLY A 476 -26.58 -22.27 3.86
C GLY A 476 -26.95 -21.14 2.89
N VAL A 477 -26.59 -21.29 1.61
CA VAL A 477 -26.89 -20.27 0.58
C VAL A 477 -28.34 -20.28 0.08
N ARG A 478 -29.16 -21.25 0.51
CA ARG A 478 -30.57 -21.34 0.09
C ARG A 478 -31.41 -20.13 0.49
N ALA A 479 -31.08 -19.46 1.61
CA ALA A 479 -31.79 -18.28 2.08
C ALA A 479 -31.34 -16.97 1.39
N LEU A 480 -30.28 -17.02 0.58
CA LEU A 480 -29.67 -15.84 -0.02
C LEU A 480 -30.59 -15.10 -1.01
N PRO A 481 -31.32 -15.77 -1.93
CA PRO A 481 -32.23 -15.07 -2.84
C PRO A 481 -33.29 -14.23 -2.11
N ASP A 482 -33.88 -14.79 -1.05
CA ASP A 482 -34.89 -14.10 -0.25
C ASP A 482 -34.30 -12.93 0.53
N ALA A 483 -33.07 -13.08 1.04
CA ALA A 483 -32.36 -11.99 1.71
C ALA A 483 -32.11 -10.82 0.75
N LEU A 484 -31.53 -11.07 -0.42
CA LEU A 484 -31.16 -10.02 -1.37
C LEU A 484 -32.35 -9.43 -2.16
N LYS A 485 -33.49 -10.12 -2.20
CA LYS A 485 -34.74 -9.53 -2.73
C LYS A 485 -35.22 -8.34 -1.89
N THR A 486 -34.93 -8.35 -0.59
CA THR A 486 -35.34 -7.31 0.37
C THR A 486 -34.22 -6.33 0.69
N ASN A 487 -32.99 -6.84 0.83
CA ASN A 487 -31.80 -6.03 1.09
C ASN A 487 -31.33 -5.32 -0.19
N ARG A 488 -31.25 -3.99 -0.15
CA ARG A 488 -30.77 -3.16 -1.27
C ARG A 488 -29.45 -2.45 -0.98
N THR A 489 -28.82 -2.73 0.15
CA THR A 489 -27.61 -2.03 0.59
C THR A 489 -26.35 -2.86 0.42
N LEU A 490 -26.45 -4.18 0.42
CA LEU A 490 -25.32 -5.06 0.23
C LEU A 490 -24.82 -4.96 -1.22
N ILE A 491 -23.59 -4.48 -1.37
CA ILE A 491 -22.90 -4.30 -2.65
C ILE A 491 -21.97 -5.49 -2.91
N THR A 492 -21.30 -5.99 -1.87
CA THR A 492 -20.30 -7.07 -2.01
C THR A 492 -20.56 -8.18 -1.02
N LEU A 493 -20.61 -9.41 -1.52
CA LEU A 493 -20.67 -10.64 -0.74
C LEU A 493 -19.58 -11.60 -1.23
N ASP A 494 -18.58 -11.90 -0.40
CA ASP A 494 -17.56 -12.90 -0.72
C ASP A 494 -17.90 -14.23 -0.02
N LEU A 495 -18.16 -15.27 -0.82
CA LEU A 495 -18.41 -16.65 -0.44
C LEU A 495 -17.32 -17.59 -0.99
N HIS A 496 -16.23 -17.08 -1.58
CA HIS A 496 -15.23 -17.95 -2.21
C HIS A 496 -14.61 -18.89 -1.18
N GLY A 497 -14.23 -20.09 -1.61
CA GLY A 497 -13.58 -21.07 -0.74
C GLY A 497 -14.54 -21.79 0.22
N ASN A 498 -15.84 -21.60 0.08
CA ASN A 498 -16.86 -22.40 0.76
C ASN A 498 -17.21 -23.67 -0.04
N PRO A 499 -17.58 -24.79 0.61
CA PRO A 499 -17.98 -26.03 -0.06
C PRO A 499 -19.40 -25.97 -0.66
N ILE A 500 -19.65 -24.99 -1.52
CA ILE A 500 -20.94 -24.79 -2.22
C ILE A 500 -21.00 -25.72 -3.43
N GLY A 501 -22.03 -26.57 -3.47
CA GLY A 501 -22.31 -27.49 -4.57
C GLY A 501 -23.22 -26.89 -5.64
N CYS A 502 -23.67 -27.74 -6.55
CA CYS A 502 -24.44 -27.31 -7.72
C CYS A 502 -25.82 -26.72 -7.35
N MET A 503 -26.45 -27.18 -6.26
CA MET A 503 -27.73 -26.62 -5.82
C MET A 503 -27.56 -25.23 -5.22
N GLY A 504 -26.46 -25.01 -4.48
CA GLY A 504 -26.13 -23.71 -3.93
C GLY A 504 -25.72 -22.71 -5.00
N GLU A 505 -24.95 -23.12 -6.01
CA GLU A 505 -24.64 -22.28 -7.17
C GLU A 505 -25.90 -21.77 -7.87
N GLU A 506 -26.91 -22.63 -8.06
CA GLU A 506 -28.18 -22.26 -8.66
C GLU A 506 -28.94 -21.25 -7.79
N ALA A 507 -28.94 -21.43 -6.46
CA ALA A 507 -29.51 -20.45 -5.54
C ALA A 507 -28.78 -19.09 -5.66
N ILE A 508 -27.46 -19.07 -5.76
CA ILE A 508 -26.70 -17.81 -5.93
C ILE A 508 -27.01 -17.15 -7.28
N ARG A 509 -27.14 -17.93 -8.37
CA ARG A 509 -27.55 -17.41 -9.69
C ARG A 509 -28.94 -16.79 -9.64
N GLN A 510 -29.87 -17.37 -8.89
CA GLN A 510 -31.19 -16.77 -8.66
C GLN A 510 -31.10 -15.48 -7.86
N ALA A 511 -30.23 -15.43 -6.84
CA ALA A 511 -29.99 -14.21 -6.07
C ALA A 511 -29.46 -13.07 -6.95
N LEU A 512 -28.50 -13.35 -7.85
CA LEU A 512 -27.92 -12.38 -8.79
C LEU A 512 -28.94 -11.79 -9.78
N GLN A 513 -30.05 -12.48 -10.07
CA GLN A 513 -31.12 -11.91 -10.91
C GLN A 513 -31.95 -10.85 -10.17
N ALA A 514 -31.93 -10.86 -8.83
CA ALA A 514 -32.76 -10.02 -7.98
C ALA A 514 -32.03 -8.79 -7.41
N THR A 515 -30.73 -8.63 -7.68
CA THR A 515 -29.87 -7.66 -6.99
C THR A 515 -28.70 -7.16 -7.88
N GLU A 516 -28.14 -6.01 -7.52
CA GLU A 516 -26.86 -5.50 -8.06
C GLU A 516 -25.66 -5.92 -7.19
N CYS A 517 -25.89 -6.71 -6.14
CA CYS A 517 -24.83 -7.24 -5.28
C CYS A 517 -23.84 -8.10 -6.10
N ASN A 518 -22.56 -7.78 -5.99
CA ASN A 518 -21.46 -8.55 -6.53
C ASN A 518 -21.14 -9.72 -5.57
N ILE A 519 -21.51 -10.93 -6.00
CA ILE A 519 -21.30 -12.16 -5.24
C ILE A 519 -20.13 -12.92 -5.86
N LYS A 520 -19.06 -13.13 -5.08
CA LYS A 520 -17.92 -13.98 -5.44
C LYS A 520 -18.09 -15.32 -4.75
N PHE A 521 -18.18 -16.44 -5.49
CA PHE A 521 -18.45 -17.77 -4.94
C PHE A 521 -17.71 -18.85 -5.73
#